data_AF-A0A529R9Z7-F1
#
_entry.id   AF-A0A529R9Z7-F1
#
_cell.length_a   1.000
_cell.length_b   1.000
_cell.length_c   1.000
_cell.angle_alpha   90.00
_cell.angle_beta   90.00
_cell.angle_gamma   90.00
#
_symmetry.space_group_name_H-M   'P 1'
#
loop_
_entity.id
_entity.type
_entity.pdbx_description
1 polymer ?
#
loop_
_entity_poly.entity_id
_entity_poly.type
_entity_poly.pdbx_seq_one_letter_code
_entity_poly.pdbx_strand_id
1 'polypeptide(L)'
;MPASRLIILGVAAVAAGGAGYVAKNMVVAPPAQVVVNAPAQPAVALQDVLVLSGDVAMGSQLGNNISWEEWPADGVNANFITRAAE
;
A
#
# COMPACT_ATOMS: atom_id res chain seq x y z
N MET A 1 31.36 52.36 12.33
CA MET A 1 30.98 51.73 11.05
C MET A 1 30.44 52.81 10.14
N PRO A 2 30.86 52.92 8.86
CA PRO A 2 30.39 53.99 7.99
C PRO A 2 28.88 53.89 7.76
N ALA A 3 28.17 55.02 7.80
CA ALA A 3 26.70 55.09 7.74
C ALA A 3 26.12 54.34 6.53
N SER A 4 26.79 54.38 5.37
CA SER A 4 26.38 53.60 4.19
C SER A 4 26.33 52.09 4.42
N ARG A 5 27.25 51.51 5.21
CA ARG A 5 27.20 50.08 5.52
C ARG A 5 26.01 49.71 6.39
N LEU A 6 25.60 50.60 7.31
CA LEU A 6 24.41 50.40 8.15
C LEU A 6 23.13 50.46 7.32
N ILE A 7 23.05 51.37 6.36
CA ILE A 7 21.91 51.48 5.45
C ILE A 7 21.78 50.22 4.57
N ILE A 8 22.89 49.75 4.00
CA ILE A 8 22.92 48.54 3.18
C ILE A 8 22.50 47.31 4.02
N LEU A 9 22.98 47.21 5.26
CA LEU A 9 22.58 46.15 6.19
C LEU A 9 21.08 46.18 6.53
N GLY A 10 20.51 47.37 6.72
CA GLY A 10 19.07 47.53 6.96
C GLY A 10 18.22 47.07 5.77
N VAL A 11 18.58 47.49 4.55
CA VAL A 11 17.88 47.07 3.33
C VAL A 11 17.98 45.55 3.13
N ALA A 12 19.17 44.98 3.35
CA ALA A 12 19.38 43.54 3.25
C ALA A 12 18.51 42.76 4.24
N ALA A 13 18.37 43.23 5.48
CA ALA A 13 17.55 42.59 6.49
C ALA A 13 16.05 42.62 6.12
N VAL A 14 15.56 43.74 5.60
CA VAL A 14 14.16 43.88 5.16
C VAL A 14 13.88 42.96 3.96
N ALA A 15 14.78 42.92 2.98
CA ALA A 15 14.64 42.06 1.80
C ALA A 15 14.64 40.57 2.18
N ALA A 16 15.55 40.15 3.08
CA ALA A 16 15.60 38.78 3.57
C ALA A 16 14.33 38.40 4.35
N GLY A 17 13.83 39.30 5.21
CA GLY A 17 12.58 39.09 5.94
C GLY A 17 11.36 38.95 5.03
N GLY A 18 11.24 39.82 4.03
CA GLY A 18 10.16 39.78 3.04
C GLY A 18 10.16 38.47 2.23
N ALA A 19 11.32 38.04 1.75
CA ALA A 19 11.45 36.78 1.01
C ALA A 19 11.10 35.55 1.87
N GLY A 20 11.53 35.53 3.14
CA GLY A 20 11.19 34.46 4.07
C GLY A 20 9.69 34.38 4.38
N TYR A 21 9.00 35.52 4.46
CA TYR A 21 7.56 35.59 4.66
C TYR A 21 6.79 35.05 3.44
N VAL A 22 7.18 35.45 2.22
CA VAL A 22 6.56 34.95 0.99
C VAL A 22 6.82 33.44 0.82
N ALA A 23 8.03 32.97 1.10
CA ALA A 23 8.35 31.55 1.04
C ALA A 23 7.49 30.73 2.02
N LYS A 24 7.31 31.21 3.26
CA LYS A 24 6.41 30.56 4.23
C LYS A 24 4.95 30.51 3.74
N ASN A 25 4.48 31.57 3.09
CA ASN A 25 3.12 31.61 2.54
C ASN A 25 2.96 30.80 1.25
N MET A 26 4.05 30.51 0.54
CA MET A 26 4.08 29.64 -0.64
C MET A 26 4.35 28.17 -0.32
N VAL A 27 4.63 27.82 0.94
CA VAL A 27 4.64 26.41 1.39
C VAL A 27 3.20 25.94 1.41
N VAL A 28 2.73 25.50 0.25
CA VAL A 28 1.58 24.62 0.12
C VAL A 28 1.99 23.33 0.83
N ALA A 29 1.28 22.98 1.90
CA ALA A 29 1.45 21.69 2.55
C ALA A 29 1.38 20.60 1.46
N PRO A 30 2.30 19.63 1.43
CA PRO A 30 2.18 18.50 0.51
C PRO A 30 0.76 17.96 0.59
N PRO A 31 0.10 17.68 -0.56
CA PRO A 31 -1.24 17.12 -0.52
C PRO A 31 -1.20 15.92 0.42
N ALA A 32 -2.13 15.91 1.38
CA ALA A 32 -2.22 14.82 2.33
C ALA A 32 -2.17 13.52 1.52
N GLN A 33 -1.20 12.68 1.83
CA GLN A 33 -1.12 11.35 1.26
C GLN A 33 -2.42 10.70 1.69
N VAL A 34 -3.36 10.59 0.77
CA VAL A 34 -4.57 9.81 1.00
C VAL A 34 -4.03 8.39 1.11
N VAL A 35 -3.75 7.96 2.34
CA VAL A 35 -3.62 6.55 2.64
C VAL A 35 -5.00 6.02 2.30
N VAL A 36 -5.11 5.41 1.13
CA VAL A 36 -6.31 4.71 0.70
C VAL A 36 -6.43 3.50 1.62
N ASN A 37 -6.94 3.73 2.83
CA ASN A 37 -7.61 2.74 3.66
C ASN A 37 -9.04 2.53 3.14
N ALA A 38 -9.29 2.76 1.84
CA ALA A 38 -10.49 2.23 1.23
C ALA A 38 -10.29 0.71 1.18
N PRO A 39 -11.23 -0.11 1.65
CA PRO A 39 -11.19 -1.53 1.36
C PRO A 39 -11.12 -1.67 -0.15
N ALA A 40 -10.05 -2.30 -0.65
CA ALA A 40 -9.94 -2.64 -2.05
C ALA A 40 -11.24 -3.36 -2.44
N GLN A 41 -11.97 -2.79 -3.40
CA GLN A 41 -13.20 -3.33 -3.95
C GLN A 41 -13.02 -4.82 -4.30
N PRO A 42 -14.03 -5.67 -4.04
CA PRO A 42 -13.84 -6.90 -3.29
C PRO A 42 -12.65 -7.69 -3.82
N ALA A 43 -11.72 -8.05 -2.94
CA ALA A 43 -10.87 -9.21 -3.21
C ALA A 43 -11.82 -10.31 -3.70
N VAL A 44 -11.59 -10.81 -4.92
CA VAL A 44 -12.27 -12.01 -5.42
C VAL A 44 -12.32 -12.98 -4.24
N ALA A 45 -13.52 -13.39 -3.81
CA ALA A 45 -13.63 -14.18 -2.60
C ALA A 45 -12.76 -15.42 -2.81
N LEU A 46 -11.68 -15.55 -2.05
CA LEU A 46 -10.78 -16.69 -2.16
C LEU A 46 -11.27 -17.76 -1.19
N GLN A 47 -11.25 -19.00 -1.66
CA GLN A 47 -11.58 -20.16 -0.86
C GLN A 47 -10.38 -21.11 -0.89
N ASP A 48 -9.97 -21.55 0.30
CA ASP A 48 -9.01 -22.64 0.43
C ASP A 48 -9.61 -23.92 -0.13
N VAL A 49 -9.04 -24.42 -1.23
CA VAL A 49 -9.38 -25.72 -1.83
C VAL A 49 -8.23 -26.69 -1.65
N LEU A 50 -8.57 -27.95 -1.41
CA LEU A 50 -7.59 -29.01 -1.20
C LEU A 50 -7.15 -29.57 -2.56
N VAL A 51 -5.86 -29.43 -2.89
CA VAL A 51 -5.26 -29.83 -4.19
C VAL A 51 -4.12 -30.81 -4.01
N LEU A 52 -3.81 -31.56 -5.06
CA LEU A 52 -2.63 -32.43 -5.10
C LEU A 52 -1.36 -31.61 -5.26
N SER A 53 -0.37 -31.87 -4.42
CA SER A 53 0.95 -31.21 -4.44
C SER A 53 1.93 -31.88 -5.40
N GLY A 54 1.52 -32.97 -6.05
CA GLY A 54 2.32 -33.75 -6.99
C GLY A 54 1.53 -34.90 -7.62
N ASP A 55 2.17 -35.65 -8.50
CA ASP A 55 1.57 -36.77 -9.20
C ASP A 55 1.29 -37.94 -8.25
N VAL A 56 0.07 -38.50 -8.32
CA VAL A 56 -0.34 -39.65 -7.51
C VAL A 56 -0.82 -40.78 -8.41
N ALA A 57 -0.22 -41.96 -8.25
CA ALA A 57 -0.61 -43.14 -9.00
C ALA A 57 -1.98 -43.68 -8.56
N MET A 58 -2.73 -44.25 -9.50
CA MET A 58 -4.05 -44.81 -9.22
C MET A 58 -3.96 -45.93 -8.18
N GLY A 59 -4.85 -45.88 -7.18
CA GLY A 59 -4.88 -46.84 -6.07
C GLY A 59 -3.82 -46.61 -4.98
N SER A 60 -2.98 -45.58 -5.11
CA SER A 60 -2.01 -45.21 -4.08
C SER A 60 -2.63 -44.30 -3.01
N GLN A 61 -2.12 -44.40 -1.79
CA GLN A 61 -2.54 -43.53 -0.69
C GLN A 61 -1.98 -42.12 -0.90
N LEU A 62 -2.84 -41.10 -0.73
CA LEU A 62 -2.48 -39.70 -0.94
C LEU A 62 -1.43 -39.19 0.07
N GLY A 63 -1.54 -39.60 1.34
CA GLY A 63 -0.57 -39.23 2.39
C GLY A 63 -0.39 -37.71 2.51
N ASN A 64 0.85 -37.24 2.34
CA ASN A 64 1.23 -35.83 2.40
C ASN A 64 1.21 -35.11 1.05
N ASN A 65 0.71 -35.73 -0.02
CA ASN A 65 0.67 -35.15 -1.37
C ASN A 65 -0.52 -34.20 -1.57
N ILE A 66 -1.04 -33.61 -0.50
CA ILE A 66 -2.22 -32.76 -0.53
C ILE A 66 -1.91 -31.47 0.20
N SER A 67 -2.23 -30.34 -0.43
CA SER A 67 -2.01 -29.00 0.13
C SER A 67 -3.23 -28.12 -0.10
N TRP A 68 -3.36 -27.09 0.74
CA TRP A 68 -4.38 -26.07 0.59
C TRP A 68 -3.87 -24.97 -0.34
N GLU A 69 -4.66 -24.63 -1.35
CA GLU A 69 -4.35 -23.59 -2.33
C GLU A 69 -5.51 -22.59 -2.40
N GLU A 70 -5.17 -21.31 -2.60
CA GLU A 70 -6.16 -20.24 -2.67
C GLU A 70 -6.79 -20.20 -4.08
N TRP A 71 -8.10 -20.41 -4.16
CA TRP A 71 -8.83 -20.40 -5.43
C TRP A 71 -9.98 -19.39 -5.45
N PRO A 72 -10.27 -18.74 -6.59
CA PRO A 72 -11.47 -17.91 -6.75
C PRO A 72 -12.76 -18.67 -6.44
N ALA A 73 -13.55 -18.22 -5.47
CA ALA A 73 -14.78 -18.87 -5.03
C ALA A 73 -15.81 -19.06 -6.16
N ASP A 74 -15.84 -18.16 -7.15
CA ASP A 74 -16.68 -18.29 -8.35
C ASP A 74 -16.39 -19.55 -9.17
N GLY A 75 -15.18 -20.11 -9.06
CA GLY A 75 -14.75 -21.33 -9.75
C GLY A 75 -14.83 -22.61 -8.91
N VAL A 76 -15.16 -22.50 -7.62
CA VAL A 76 -15.23 -23.64 -6.70
C VAL A 76 -16.63 -24.27 -6.76
N ASN A 77 -16.70 -25.56 -7.08
CA ASN A 77 -17.95 -26.31 -7.10
C ASN A 77 -18.10 -27.24 -5.89
N ALA A 78 -19.27 -27.84 -5.71
CA ALA A 78 -19.59 -28.70 -4.56
C ALA A 78 -18.77 -30.00 -4.45
N ASN A 79 -17.96 -30.35 -5.46
CA ASN A 79 -17.09 -31.52 -5.44
C ASN A 79 -15.68 -31.19 -4.91
N PHE A 80 -15.36 -29.91 -4.72
CA PHE A 80 -14.09 -29.51 -4.11
C PHE A 80 -14.17 -29.65 -2.58
N ILE A 81 -13.07 -30.09 -1.98
CA ILE A 81 -12.91 -30.06 -0.53
C ILE A 81 -12.45 -28.65 -0.17
N THR A 82 -13.24 -27.94 0.64
CA THR A 82 -12.95 -26.57 1.08
C THR A 82 -12.77 -26.53 2.59
N ARG A 83 -11.87 -25.66 3.08
CA ARG A 83 -11.62 -25.54 4.53
C ARG A 83 -12.84 -25.02 5.31
N ALA A 84 -13.74 -24.27 4.65
CA ALA A 84 -14.92 -23.72 5.29
C ALA A 84 -16.05 -24.75 5.52
N ALA A 85 -15.96 -25.94 4.89
CA ALA A 85 -16.97 -26.99 4.97
C ALA A 85 -16.58 -28.14 5.94
N GLU A 86 -15.44 -28.03 6.61
CA GLU A 86 -15.00 -28.93 7.70
C GLU A 86 -15.43 -28.39 9.06
#